data_AF-A0A662YF86-F1
#
_entry.id   AF-A0A662YF86-F1
#
_cell.length_a   1.000
_cell.length_b   1.000
_cell.length_c   1.000
_cell.angle_alpha   90.00
_cell.angle_beta   90.00
_cell.angle_gamma   90.00
#
_symmetry.space_group_name_H-M   'P 1'
#
loop_
_entity.id
_entity.type
_entity.pdbx_description
1 polymer ?
#
loop_
_entity_poly.entity_id
_entity_poly.type
_entity_poly.pdbx_seq_one_letter_code
_entity_poly.pdbx_strand_id
1 'polypeptide(L)'
;MAPSLPLPSQPKASALSSEVFKDHLKTVQMADVPETVLPGGRDLFPLLPAAFAGVKQIGVIGWGSQGPAQAQNLRDSLASCSSDIKVKVGLLY
;
A
#
# COMPACT_ATOMS: atom_id res chain seq x y z
N MET A 1 32.23 35.39 -3.24
CA MET A 1 31.44 34.50 -2.37
C MET A 1 30.07 34.36 -3.00
N ALA A 2 29.73 33.18 -3.53
CA ALA A 2 28.39 32.95 -4.07
C ALA A 2 27.40 32.87 -2.89
N PRO A 3 26.20 33.47 -3.00
CA PRO A 3 25.17 33.35 -1.96
C PRO A 3 24.72 31.89 -1.87
N SER A 4 24.73 31.34 -0.66
CA SER A 4 24.20 30.00 -0.39
C SER A 4 22.70 29.99 -0.65
N LEU A 5 22.26 29.16 -1.59
CA LEU A 5 20.83 28.88 -1.80
C LEU A 5 20.23 28.32 -0.49
N PRO A 6 19.07 28.83 -0.03
CA PRO A 6 18.39 28.24 1.12
C PRO A 6 18.06 26.79 0.81
N LEU A 7 18.40 25.88 1.74
CA LEU A 7 18.01 24.47 1.62
C LEU A 7 16.49 24.41 1.46
N PRO A 8 15.97 23.54 0.55
CA PRO A 8 14.54 23.31 0.46
C PRO A 8 14.00 22.94 1.84
N SER A 9 12.82 23.48 2.18
CA SER A 9 12.13 23.17 3.43
C SER A 9 12.04 21.65 3.59
N GLN A 10 12.49 21.14 4.75
CA GLN A 10 12.48 19.72 5.08
C GLN A 10 11.13 19.10 4.69
N PRO A 11 11.11 18.00 3.90
CA PRO A 11 9.86 17.38 3.52
C PRO A 11 9.11 16.96 4.79
N LYS A 12 7.85 17.37 4.86
CA LYS A 12 6.97 17.05 5.99
C LYS A 12 6.75 15.54 5.99
N ALA A 13 7.36 14.82 6.93
CA ALA A 13 7.15 13.39 7.08
C ALA A 13 5.65 13.09 7.21
N SER A 14 5.12 12.28 6.29
CA SER A 14 3.73 11.83 6.34
C SER A 14 3.54 10.95 7.58
N ALA A 15 2.68 11.39 8.50
CA ALA A 15 2.33 10.60 9.68
C ALA A 15 1.37 9.48 9.28
N LEU A 16 1.90 8.28 9.06
CA LEU A 16 1.14 7.07 8.80
C LEU A 16 0.69 6.43 10.12
N SER A 17 -0.62 6.21 10.27
CA SER A 17 -1.21 5.39 11.33
C SER A 17 -2.10 4.31 10.72
N SER A 18 -2.18 3.16 11.38
CA SER A 18 -3.02 2.04 10.95
C SER A 18 -3.67 1.43 12.18
N GLU A 19 -4.86 0.83 12.04
CA GLU A 19 -5.46 0.02 13.09
C GLU A 19 -5.08 -1.47 13.00
N VAL A 20 -4.93 -1.96 11.77
CA VAL A 20 -4.67 -3.37 11.47
C VAL A 20 -3.17 -3.73 11.51
N PHE A 21 -2.31 -2.85 10.98
CA PHE A 21 -0.87 -3.09 10.86
C PHE A 21 -0.01 -2.36 11.91
N LYS A 22 -0.56 -2.02 13.08
CA LYS A 22 0.12 -1.21 14.12
C LYS A 22 1.52 -1.72 14.45
N ASP A 23 1.63 -3.01 14.70
CA ASP A 23 2.87 -3.65 15.16
C ASP A 23 3.90 -3.87 14.03
N HIS A 24 3.50 -3.61 12.79
CA HIS A 24 4.33 -3.78 11.60
C HIS A 24 4.86 -2.46 11.05
N LEU A 25 4.44 -1.31 11.59
CA LEU A 25 4.98 -0.01 11.22
C LEU A 25 6.41 0.14 11.73
N LYS A 26 7.30 0.65 10.89
CA LYS A 26 8.70 0.90 11.22
C LYS A 26 9.10 2.31 10.80
N THR A 27 9.81 3.01 11.69
CA THR A 27 10.46 4.29 11.34
C THR A 27 11.84 4.00 10.79
N VAL A 28 12.13 4.48 9.59
CA VAL A 28 13.41 4.34 8.92
C VAL A 28 13.99 5.73 8.69
N GLN A 29 15.29 5.87 8.90
CA GLN A 29 16.01 7.12 8.66
C GLN A 29 16.37 7.22 7.16
N MET A 30 15.76 8.18 6.45
CA MET A 30 16.03 8.48 5.05
C MET A 30 16.88 9.73 4.95
N ALA A 31 18.21 9.55 4.92
CA ALA A 31 19.18 10.65 5.10
C ALA A 31 18.87 11.44 6.38
N ASP A 32 18.50 12.72 6.27
CA ASP A 32 18.19 13.58 7.43
C ASP A 32 16.71 13.53 7.85
N VAL A 33 15.88 12.75 7.16
CA VAL A 33 14.42 12.72 7.36
C VAL A 33 13.97 11.36 7.89
N PRO A 34 13.37 11.27 9.09
CA PRO A 34 12.73 10.04 9.56
C PRO A 34 11.39 9.83 8.82
N GLU A 35 11.18 8.63 8.28
CA GLU A 35 9.96 8.25 7.57
C GLU A 35 9.35 6.97 8.17
N THR A 36 8.02 6.95 8.32
CA THR A 36 7.28 5.76 8.77
C THR A 36 6.84 4.94 7.58
N VAL A 37 7.25 3.67 7.53
CA VAL A 37 6.91 2.73 6.46
C VAL A 37 6.21 1.50 7.03
N LEU A 38 5.40 0.85 6.19
CA LEU A 38 4.89 -0.49 6.43
C LEU A 38 5.65 -1.46 5.50
N PRO A 39 6.63 -2.22 6.02
CA PRO A 39 7.30 -3.25 5.23
C PRO A 39 6.26 -4.29 4.77
N GLY A 40 6.30 -4.66 3.49
CA GLY A 40 5.44 -5.71 2.95
C GLY A 40 5.96 -7.11 3.29
N GLY A 41 5.12 -8.11 3.07
CA GLY A 41 5.47 -9.52 3.29
C GLY A 41 4.25 -10.43 3.20
N ARG A 42 4.46 -11.71 2.87
CA ARG A 42 3.36 -12.70 2.82
C ARG A 42 2.83 -13.09 4.20
N ASP A 43 3.66 -12.90 5.23
CA ASP A 43 3.29 -13.02 6.64
C ASP A 43 2.16 -12.04 7.04
N LEU A 44 1.96 -10.97 6.27
CA LEU A 44 0.89 -10.00 6.50
C LEU A 44 -0.43 -10.37 5.80
N PHE A 45 -0.45 -11.39 4.93
CA PHE A 45 -1.66 -11.80 4.22
C PHE A 45 -2.83 -12.22 5.12
N PRO A 46 -2.61 -12.87 6.28
CA PRO A 46 -3.67 -13.15 7.25
C PRO A 46 -4.38 -11.90 7.80
N LEU A 47 -3.76 -10.72 7.71
CA LEU A 47 -4.36 -9.45 8.17
C LEU A 47 -5.23 -8.77 7.11
N LEU A 48 -5.16 -9.21 5.85
CA LEU A 48 -5.92 -8.61 4.74
C LEU A 48 -7.44 -8.66 4.94
N PRO A 49 -8.07 -9.72 5.48
CA PRO A 49 -9.51 -9.71 5.75
C PRO A 49 -9.93 -8.61 6.74
N ALA A 50 -9.10 -8.33 7.75
CA ALA A 50 -9.35 -7.23 8.69
C ALA A 50 -9.11 -5.86 8.03
N ALA A 51 -8.06 -5.74 7.20
CA ALA A 51 -7.77 -4.52 6.45
C ALA A 51 -8.87 -4.17 5.44
N PHE A 52 -9.52 -5.18 4.85
CA PHE A 52 -10.62 -5.02 3.92
C PHE A 52 -12.01 -5.23 4.57
N ALA A 53 -12.13 -5.06 5.88
CA ALA A 53 -13.41 -5.19 6.58
C ALA A 53 -14.48 -4.29 5.93
N GLY A 54 -15.62 -4.89 5.58
CA GLY A 54 -16.73 -4.22 4.89
C GLY A 54 -16.63 -4.21 3.36
N VAL A 55 -15.48 -4.54 2.77
CA VAL A 55 -15.33 -4.69 1.32
C VAL A 55 -15.77 -6.10 0.91
N LYS A 56 -16.70 -6.18 -0.05
CA LYS A 56 -17.16 -7.46 -0.62
C LYS A 56 -16.64 -7.71 -2.03
N GLN A 57 -16.24 -6.65 -2.72
CA GLN A 57 -15.80 -6.70 -4.11
C GLN A 57 -14.78 -5.59 -4.37
N ILE A 58 -13.69 -5.94 -5.05
CA ILE A 58 -12.69 -5.01 -5.54
C ILE A 58 -12.81 -4.95 -7.07
N GLY A 59 -13.06 -3.76 -7.60
CA GLY A 59 -13.10 -3.51 -9.05
C GLY A 59 -11.73 -3.05 -9.55
N VAL A 60 -11.16 -3.76 -10.53
CA VAL A 60 -9.97 -3.34 -11.27
C VAL A 60 -10.44 -2.80 -12.62
N ILE A 61 -10.36 -1.48 -12.80
CA ILE A 61 -10.89 -0.78 -13.99
C ILE A 61 -9.75 -0.42 -14.94
N GLY A 62 -9.90 -0.81 -16.21
CA GLY A 62 -8.87 -0.67 -17.23
C GLY A 62 -7.91 -1.88 -17.27
N TRP A 63 -7.49 -2.24 -18.48
CA TRP A 63 -6.67 -3.44 -18.74
C TRP A 63 -5.38 -3.12 -19.51
N GLY A 64 -4.80 -1.95 -19.23
CA GLY A 64 -3.41 -1.63 -19.61
C GLY A 64 -2.41 -2.46 -18.81
N SER A 65 -1.13 -2.08 -18.75
CA SER A 65 -0.10 -2.90 -18.09
C SER A 65 -0.34 -3.17 -16.59
N GLN A 66 -0.89 -2.20 -15.86
CA GLN A 66 -1.10 -2.33 -14.41
C GLN A 66 -2.33 -3.16 -14.04
N GLY A 67 -3.39 -3.15 -14.87
CA GLY A 67 -4.65 -3.84 -14.59
C GLY A 67 -4.49 -5.35 -14.36
N PRO A 68 -3.89 -6.10 -15.30
CA PRO A 68 -3.62 -7.52 -15.15
C PRO A 68 -2.73 -7.82 -13.94
N ALA A 69 -1.66 -7.06 -13.74
CA ALA A 69 -0.72 -7.29 -12.65
C ALA A 69 -1.37 -7.09 -11.27
N GLN A 70 -2.09 -5.99 -11.08
CA GLN A 70 -2.79 -5.71 -9.82
C GLN A 70 -3.93 -6.70 -9.56
N ALA A 71 -4.73 -7.03 -10.59
CA ALA A 71 -5.83 -7.98 -10.44
C ALA A 71 -5.34 -9.37 -10.01
N GLN A 72 -4.26 -9.86 -10.61
CA GLN A 72 -3.66 -11.14 -10.24
C GLN A 72 -3.05 -11.11 -8.84
N ASN A 73 -2.25 -10.07 -8.53
CA ASN A 73 -1.65 -9.93 -7.21
C ASN A 73 -2.70 -9.86 -6.08
N LEU A 74 -3.79 -9.11 -6.29
CA LEU A 74 -4.89 -9.03 -5.33
C LEU A 74 -5.61 -10.36 -5.17
N ARG A 75 -5.95 -11.01 -6.30
CA ARG A 75 -6.62 -12.32 -6.29
C ARG A 75 -5.80 -13.35 -5.54
N ASP A 76 -4.51 -13.45 -5.85
CA ASP A 76 -3.64 -14.48 -5.28
C ASP A 76 -3.37 -14.21 -3.78
N SER A 77 -3.23 -12.93 -3.38
CA SER A 77 -3.08 -12.54 -1.96
C SER A 77 -4.35 -12.83 -1.15
N LEU A 78 -5.53 -12.51 -1.68
CA LEU A 78 -6.82 -12.77 -1.01
C LEU A 78 -7.17 -14.27 -0.97
N ALA A 79 -6.80 -15.02 -2.00
CA ALA A 79 -6.96 -16.47 -2.03
C ALA A 79 -6.13 -17.16 -0.95
N SER A 80 -4.94 -16.62 -0.63
CA SER A 80 -4.05 -17.20 0.38
C SER A 80 -4.60 -17.12 1.82
N CYS A 81 -5.53 -16.20 2.09
CA CYS A 81 -6.17 -16.02 3.39
C CYS A 81 -7.66 -16.42 3.37
N SER A 82 -8.09 -17.20 2.37
CA SER A 82 -9.46 -17.68 2.21
C SER A 82 -10.52 -16.58 2.30
N SER A 83 -10.22 -15.40 1.74
CA SER A 83 -11.13 -14.26 1.76
C SER A 83 -12.25 -14.41 0.71
N ASP A 84 -13.49 -14.07 1.09
CA ASP A 84 -14.66 -14.07 0.19
C ASP A 84 -14.71 -12.86 -0.76
N ILE A 85 -13.72 -11.98 -0.70
CA ILE A 85 -13.67 -10.75 -1.50
C ILE A 85 -13.48 -11.10 -2.98
N LYS A 86 -14.40 -10.62 -3.82
CA LYS A 86 -14.34 -10.85 -5.27
C LYS A 86 -13.52 -9.78 -5.97
N VAL A 87 -12.48 -10.16 -6.69
CA VAL A 87 -11.76 -9.27 -7.62
C VAL A 87 -12.44 -9.34 -8.99
N LYS A 88 -12.96 -8.21 -9.49
CA LYS A 88 -13.64 -8.11 -10.80
C LYS A 88 -12.96 -7.10 -11.70
N VAL A 89 -12.82 -7.44 -12.97
CA VAL A 89 -12.22 -6.57 -13.97
C VAL A 89 -13.31 -5.84 -14.75
N GLY A 90 -13.21 -4.52 -14.85
CA GLY A 90 -14.01 -3.68 -15.73
C GLY A 90 -13.15 -3.16 -16.87
N LEU A 91 -13.51 -3.49 -18.12
CA LEU A 91 -12.81 -2.97 -19.29
C LEU A 91 -13.29 -1.56 -19.61
N LEU A 92 -12.36 -0.69 -20.00
CA LEU A 92 -12.69 0.63 -20.58
C LEU A 92 -12.74 0.45 -22.10
N TYR A 93 -13.88 0.80 -22.69
CA TYR A 93 -14.11 0.82 -24.14
C TYR A 93 -13.88 2.23 -24.70
#